data_AF-A0A8I3ANM4-F1
#
_entry.id   AF-A0A8I3ANM4-F1
#
_cell.length_a   1.000
_cell.length_b   1.000
_cell.length_c   1.000
_cell.angle_alpha   90.00
_cell.angle_beta   90.00
_cell.angle_gamma   90.00
#
_symmetry.space_group_name_H-M   'P 1'
#
loop_
_entity.id
_entity.type
_entity.pdbx_description
1 polymer ?
#
loop_
_entity_poly.entity_id
_entity_poly.type
_entity_poly.pdbx_seq_one_letter_code
_entity_poly.pdbx_strand_id
1 'polypeptide(L)'
;MDNTTSDTANASIAEPESSSIPIESLLQSTPSVENAPAPTPVTNAASHVVSDSNPAGGHSAETTVDAAPASEPTATEPEPKLSKNQLRKLKRKAQWEDARDDRKRKRKEKRHDRAVRKREDKQALIAEAKAKGVDPSTLFQKPAKPEPAVRVPVALVVDCDFEEYMLESERISLSSQVTRCYSDNRRARYQSHLYISSYKGMMKERFETTLANQHLHWKGVKLMEGDYIEAAKAAEQEMKGPDGGQLIDVLKPREGAKPALFRDEADATPQAEAEPEPAEDLKSIVYLSAESPNTLDRLEPNTSYIIGGLVDRNREKGLCHRRAREKGIRTAKLPIGEYLEMASRRVLATNHVVEIMLKWLETGDWGKAFLEVIPKRKGGKLRGSAEEGDTTGADLDDNKLDDEEDDDEHGEEDQTTTEDKLGNNGAPESDEMQVDTDTAANAPVSAT
;
A
#
# COMPACT_ATOMS: atom_id res chain seq x y z
N MET A 1 -27.01 14.26 63.95
CA MET A 1 -28.17 15.09 64.27
C MET A 1 -28.23 16.18 63.23
N ASP A 2 -29.45 16.43 62.79
CA ASP A 2 -29.91 17.40 61.79
C ASP A 2 -29.78 17.08 60.30
N ASN A 3 -30.87 17.45 59.66
CA ASN A 3 -31.55 16.93 58.49
C ASN A 3 -32.08 18.18 57.81
N THR A 4 -31.69 18.48 56.57
CA THR A 4 -32.48 19.43 55.75
C THR A 4 -32.31 19.18 54.25
N THR A 5 -33.46 18.97 53.64
CA THR A 5 -33.87 18.98 52.22
C THR A 5 -33.52 20.25 51.44
N SER A 6 -33.25 20.09 50.14
CA SER A 6 -33.58 20.98 49.01
C SER A 6 -33.07 20.37 47.71
N ASP A 7 -33.58 20.63 46.51
CA ASP A 7 -34.89 20.98 45.98
C ASP A 7 -34.77 20.71 44.46
N THR A 8 -35.80 20.18 43.84
CA THR A 8 -35.85 19.83 42.41
C THR A 8 -36.21 21.06 41.57
N ALA A 9 -35.41 21.38 40.56
CA ALA A 9 -35.79 22.33 39.50
C ALA A 9 -35.61 21.69 38.11
N ASN A 10 -36.76 21.52 37.46
CA ASN A 10 -36.99 21.01 36.11
C ASN A 10 -36.89 22.18 35.11
N ALA A 11 -36.16 22.01 34.01
CA ALA A 11 -36.21 22.93 32.87
C ALA A 11 -36.02 22.14 31.57
N SER A 12 -37.10 22.04 30.79
CA SER A 12 -37.12 21.58 29.39
C SER A 12 -36.78 22.74 28.43
N ILE A 13 -36.75 22.41 27.13
CA ILE A 13 -36.64 23.25 25.90
C ILE A 13 -35.30 22.97 25.20
N ALA A 14 -35.19 22.69 23.90
CA ALA A 14 -36.07 22.23 22.83
C ALA A 14 -35.14 21.88 21.65
N GLU A 15 -35.46 20.84 20.89
CA GLU A 15 -34.81 20.51 19.61
C GLU A 15 -35.24 21.51 18.51
N PRO A 16 -34.40 21.77 17.48
CA PRO A 16 -34.90 22.24 16.21
C PRO A 16 -34.87 21.13 15.14
N GLU A 17 -36.01 21.01 14.49
CA GLU A 17 -36.37 20.05 13.46
C GLU A 17 -35.64 20.22 12.12
N SER A 18 -35.67 19.12 11.36
CA SER A 18 -35.37 19.01 9.95
C SER A 18 -36.33 19.82 9.06
N SER A 19 -35.81 20.43 7.99
CA SER A 19 -36.63 20.79 6.83
C SER A 19 -35.88 20.55 5.52
N SER A 20 -36.36 19.59 4.73
CA SER A 20 -36.00 19.33 3.34
C SER A 20 -37.03 19.96 2.41
N ILE A 21 -36.64 20.73 1.39
CA ILE A 21 -37.38 20.91 0.11
C ILE A 21 -36.38 21.39 -1.00
N PRO A 22 -36.67 21.36 -2.32
CA PRO A 22 -36.43 20.22 -3.23
C PRO A 22 -35.59 20.59 -4.49
N ILE A 23 -35.34 19.57 -5.31
CA ILE A 23 -34.70 19.62 -6.64
C ILE A 23 -35.73 19.99 -7.73
N GLU A 24 -35.49 21.06 -8.50
CA GLU A 24 -35.53 21.13 -9.99
C GLU A 24 -35.48 22.58 -10.51
N SER A 25 -34.98 22.73 -11.75
CA SER A 25 -35.01 23.92 -12.64
C SER A 25 -33.95 25.02 -12.41
N LEU A 26 -32.90 25.07 -13.24
CA LEU A 26 -32.92 25.82 -14.52
C LEU A 26 -31.62 25.63 -15.32
N LEU A 27 -31.78 25.21 -16.58
CA LEU A 27 -30.80 25.28 -17.65
C LEU A 27 -30.54 26.74 -18.07
N GLN A 28 -29.39 26.96 -18.71
CA GLN A 28 -28.96 28.14 -19.51
C GLN A 28 -28.35 29.31 -18.73
N SER A 29 -27.01 29.40 -18.76
CA SER A 29 -26.31 30.51 -19.41
C SER A 29 -24.79 30.35 -19.31
N THR A 30 -24.14 30.22 -20.47
CA THR A 30 -22.71 30.41 -20.67
C THR A 30 -22.33 31.89 -20.54
N PRO A 31 -21.10 32.20 -20.13
CA PRO A 31 -20.38 33.26 -20.82
C PRO A 31 -19.01 32.83 -21.32
N SER A 32 -18.67 33.49 -22.42
CA SER A 32 -17.58 33.24 -23.35
C SER A 32 -16.18 33.40 -22.76
N VAL A 33 -15.29 32.58 -23.32
CA VAL A 33 -13.83 32.69 -23.22
C VAL A 33 -13.37 33.92 -23.99
N GLU A 34 -12.63 34.81 -23.32
CA GLU A 34 -11.93 35.93 -23.95
C GLU A 34 -10.42 35.64 -24.02
N ASN A 35 -9.86 35.96 -25.18
CA ASN A 35 -8.50 35.69 -25.66
C ASN A 35 -7.39 36.26 -24.77
N ALA A 36 -6.30 35.49 -24.61
CA ALA A 36 -4.96 36.02 -24.36
C ALA A 36 -3.89 35.21 -25.13
N PRO A 37 -2.86 35.85 -25.68
CA PRO A 37 -2.06 35.31 -26.79
C PRO A 37 -0.88 34.44 -26.34
N ALA A 38 -0.52 33.48 -27.21
CA ALA A 38 0.65 32.61 -27.07
C ALA A 38 1.98 33.37 -27.30
N PRO A 39 3.08 32.98 -26.60
CA PRO A 39 4.40 33.57 -26.84
C PRO A 39 5.10 32.95 -28.05
N THR A 40 5.78 33.81 -28.80
CA THR A 40 6.56 33.53 -30.01
C THR A 40 7.88 32.81 -29.71
N PRO A 41 8.36 31.91 -30.60
CA PRO A 41 9.71 31.36 -30.51
C PRO A 41 10.70 32.32 -31.17
N VAL A 42 11.74 32.67 -30.42
CA VAL A 42 12.85 33.52 -30.86
C VAL A 42 13.80 32.71 -31.73
N THR A 43 14.06 33.21 -32.92
CA THR A 43 15.04 32.71 -33.88
C THR A 43 16.46 33.04 -33.40
N ASN A 44 17.38 32.08 -33.54
CA ASN A 44 18.79 32.41 -33.73
C ASN A 44 19.49 31.30 -34.52
N ALA A 45 20.07 31.69 -35.65
CA ALA A 45 20.92 30.87 -36.51
C ALA A 45 22.15 31.69 -36.92
N ALA A 46 23.22 30.96 -37.25
CA ALA A 46 24.55 31.37 -37.75
C ALA A 46 25.54 31.83 -36.65
N SER A 47 26.83 31.45 -36.62
CA SER A 47 27.73 30.82 -37.61
C SER A 47 29.12 30.57 -36.98
N HIS A 48 29.83 29.48 -37.33
CA HIS A 48 31.26 29.48 -37.76
C HIS A 48 31.71 28.04 -38.16
N VAL A 49 31.97 27.70 -39.44
CA VAL A 49 33.28 27.53 -40.17
C VAL A 49 34.34 26.77 -39.34
N VAL A 50 34.97 25.64 -39.75
CA VAL A 50 35.95 25.46 -40.86
C VAL A 50 36.19 23.97 -41.25
N SER A 51 36.29 23.73 -42.57
CA SER A 51 37.19 22.86 -43.38
C SER A 51 37.84 21.57 -42.82
N ASP A 52 37.83 20.46 -43.58
CA ASP A 52 38.91 20.10 -44.54
C ASP A 52 38.54 18.88 -45.41
N SER A 53 39.43 18.49 -46.31
CA SER A 53 39.20 18.08 -47.70
C SER A 53 39.32 16.57 -48.02
N ASN A 54 38.68 16.21 -49.14
CA ASN A 54 39.24 15.47 -50.31
C ASN A 54 38.65 14.07 -50.67
N PRO A 55 38.57 13.73 -51.99
CA PRO A 55 37.67 12.72 -52.57
C PRO A 55 38.40 11.51 -53.19
N ALA A 56 37.64 10.52 -53.72
CA ALA A 56 38.01 9.75 -54.91
C ALA A 56 36.88 8.82 -55.41
N GLY A 57 36.62 8.88 -56.74
CA GLY A 57 36.18 7.79 -57.64
C GLY A 57 34.74 7.25 -57.47
N GLY A 58 33.87 7.16 -58.47
CA GLY A 58 34.02 7.11 -59.92
C GLY A 58 33.24 5.91 -60.45
N HIS A 59 32.13 6.12 -61.17
CA HIS A 59 31.80 5.47 -62.44
C HIS A 59 30.39 5.83 -62.95
N SER A 60 30.38 6.11 -64.25
CA SER A 60 29.29 6.53 -65.13
C SER A 60 28.23 5.46 -65.39
N ALA A 61 26.99 5.89 -65.68
CA ALA A 61 26.26 5.52 -66.91
C ALA A 61 24.97 6.37 -67.08
N GLU A 62 24.92 7.04 -68.24
CA GLU A 62 23.77 7.48 -69.07
C GLU A 62 22.51 6.59 -68.99
N THR A 63 21.28 6.96 -69.39
CA THR A 63 20.59 8.14 -69.95
C THR A 63 19.13 7.67 -70.13
N THR A 64 18.11 8.51 -69.85
CA THR A 64 17.00 8.89 -70.76
C THR A 64 15.82 9.53 -70.02
N VAL A 65 15.29 10.55 -70.69
CA VAL A 65 14.13 11.42 -70.47
C VAL A 65 12.79 10.66 -70.38
N ASP A 66 11.80 11.15 -69.62
CA ASP A 66 10.72 12.03 -70.15
C ASP A 66 9.62 12.39 -69.11
N ALA A 67 9.00 13.54 -69.36
CA ALA A 67 7.63 14.01 -69.05
C ALA A 67 7.13 14.23 -67.59
N ALA A 68 6.96 15.52 -67.25
CA ALA A 68 5.93 16.03 -66.33
C ALA A 68 4.55 16.11 -67.04
N PRO A 69 3.42 16.24 -66.31
CA PRO A 69 2.96 17.61 -66.00
C PRO A 69 2.31 17.80 -64.61
N ALA A 70 2.06 19.07 -64.32
CA ALA A 70 1.71 19.69 -63.04
C ALA A 70 0.30 19.40 -62.46
N SER A 71 0.17 19.56 -61.14
CA SER A 71 -0.96 20.25 -60.49
C SER A 71 -0.59 20.75 -59.09
N GLU A 72 -1.11 21.93 -58.75
CA GLU A 72 -0.78 22.83 -57.63
C GLU A 72 -1.46 22.44 -56.28
N PRO A 73 -1.17 23.15 -55.15
CA PRO A 73 -1.09 22.57 -53.81
C PRO A 73 -2.42 22.65 -53.02
N THR A 74 -2.61 21.74 -52.07
CA THR A 74 -3.57 21.93 -50.98
C THR A 74 -2.85 21.75 -49.65
N ALA A 75 -2.59 22.87 -48.99
CA ALA A 75 -2.08 22.90 -47.62
C ALA A 75 -3.15 22.32 -46.68
N THR A 76 -2.93 21.10 -46.21
CA THR A 76 -3.63 20.56 -45.04
C THR A 76 -2.70 20.76 -43.85
N GLU A 77 -3.18 21.48 -42.83
CA GLU A 77 -2.49 21.62 -41.56
C GLU A 77 -2.08 20.22 -41.03
N PRO A 78 -0.83 20.04 -40.58
CA PRO A 78 -0.42 18.75 -40.04
C PRO A 78 -1.07 18.57 -38.67
N GLU A 79 -2.16 17.80 -38.62
CA GLU A 79 -2.62 17.21 -37.37
C GLU A 79 -1.44 16.56 -36.65
N PRO A 80 -1.31 16.71 -35.32
CA PRO A 80 -0.19 16.15 -34.58
C PRO A 80 -0.24 14.62 -34.68
N LYS A 81 0.53 14.08 -35.63
CA LYS A 81 0.66 12.64 -35.87
C LYS A 81 1.35 12.01 -34.66
N LEU A 82 0.54 11.41 -33.80
CA LEU A 82 0.96 10.65 -32.64
C LEU A 82 2.12 9.71 -33.03
N SER A 83 3.22 9.74 -32.27
CA SER A 83 4.42 8.97 -32.59
C SER A 83 4.10 7.48 -32.73
N LYS A 84 4.80 6.78 -33.63
CA LYS A 84 4.69 5.32 -33.82
C LYS A 84 4.80 4.54 -32.49
N ASN A 85 5.51 5.08 -31.50
CA ASN A 85 5.61 4.52 -30.16
C ASN A 85 4.38 4.78 -29.29
N GLN A 86 3.79 5.97 -29.36
CA GLN A 86 2.55 6.30 -28.66
C GLN A 86 1.37 5.48 -29.22
N LEU A 87 1.28 5.32 -30.54
CA LEU A 87 0.28 4.44 -31.18
C LEU A 87 0.43 2.98 -30.74
N ARG A 88 1.67 2.47 -30.66
CA ARG A 88 1.95 1.13 -30.12
C ARG A 88 1.55 1.01 -28.65
N LYS A 89 1.78 2.05 -27.83
CA LYS A 89 1.38 2.08 -26.42
C LYS A 89 -0.14 2.06 -26.26
N LEU A 90 -0.88 2.85 -27.05
CA LEU A 90 -2.34 2.87 -27.06
C LEU A 90 -2.93 1.53 -27.52
N LYS A 91 -2.40 0.95 -28.61
CA LYS A 91 -2.86 -0.36 -29.10
C LYS A 91 -2.61 -1.46 -28.05
N ARG A 92 -1.46 -1.43 -27.37
CA ARG A 92 -1.16 -2.35 -26.27
C ARG A 92 -2.11 -2.15 -25.09
N LYS A 93 -2.47 -0.91 -24.76
CA LYS A 93 -3.45 -0.60 -23.70
C LYS A 93 -4.85 -1.11 -24.05
N ALA A 94 -5.32 -0.87 -25.28
CA ALA A 94 -6.60 -1.37 -25.76
C ALA A 94 -6.64 -2.91 -25.76
N GLN A 95 -5.61 -3.57 -26.32
CA GLN A 95 -5.48 -5.03 -26.25
C GLN A 95 -5.45 -5.57 -24.82
N TRP A 96 -4.85 -4.81 -23.89
CA TRP A 96 -4.85 -5.17 -22.49
C TRP A 96 -6.25 -5.04 -21.89
N GLU A 97 -6.99 -3.98 -22.19
CA GLU A 97 -8.37 -3.78 -21.74
C GLU A 97 -9.32 -4.84 -22.31
N ASP A 98 -9.25 -5.12 -23.61
CA ASP A 98 -10.04 -6.16 -24.29
C ASP A 98 -9.79 -7.56 -23.70
N ALA A 99 -8.55 -7.86 -23.34
CA ALA A 99 -8.18 -9.14 -22.74
C ALA A 99 -8.47 -9.22 -21.22
N ARG A 100 -9.08 -8.20 -20.60
CA ARG A 100 -9.35 -8.18 -19.15
C ARG A 100 -10.23 -9.33 -18.70
N ASP A 101 -11.34 -9.58 -19.41
CA ASP A 101 -12.29 -10.64 -19.04
C ASP A 101 -11.71 -12.04 -19.27
N ASP A 102 -10.95 -12.20 -20.35
CA ASP A 102 -10.21 -13.43 -20.63
C ASP A 102 -9.14 -13.72 -19.56
N ARG A 103 -8.41 -12.70 -19.11
CA ARG A 103 -7.47 -12.85 -17.98
C ARG A 103 -8.21 -13.22 -16.69
N LYS A 104 -9.37 -12.61 -16.42
CA LYS A 104 -10.20 -12.94 -15.26
C LYS A 104 -10.67 -14.40 -15.29
N ARG A 105 -11.15 -14.87 -16.45
CA ARG A 105 -11.57 -16.27 -16.66
C ARG A 105 -10.42 -17.26 -16.48
N LYS A 106 -9.27 -17.01 -17.12
CA LYS A 106 -8.07 -17.85 -16.99
C LYS A 106 -7.55 -17.92 -15.55
N ARG A 107 -7.57 -16.81 -14.82
CA ARG A 107 -7.23 -16.78 -13.38
C ARG A 107 -8.19 -17.66 -12.56
N LYS A 108 -9.49 -17.61 -12.84
CA LYS A 108 -10.51 -18.45 -12.17
C LYS A 108 -10.32 -19.94 -12.45
N GLU A 109 -10.09 -20.31 -13.70
CA GLU A 109 -9.83 -21.70 -14.12
C GLU A 109 -8.55 -22.24 -13.47
N LYS A 110 -7.45 -21.49 -13.54
CA LYS A 110 -6.19 -21.85 -12.90
C LYS A 110 -6.32 -22.01 -11.38
N ARG A 111 -7.14 -21.16 -10.72
CA ARG A 111 -7.45 -21.29 -9.29
C ARG A 111 -8.24 -22.57 -9.01
N HIS A 112 -9.23 -22.89 -9.83
CA HIS A 112 -10.00 -24.13 -9.74
C HIS A 112 -9.11 -25.36 -9.88
N ASP A 113 -8.25 -25.41 -10.90
CA ASP A 113 -7.36 -26.55 -11.14
C ASP A 113 -6.34 -26.71 -10.02
N ARG A 114 -5.78 -25.61 -9.50
CA ARG A 114 -4.92 -25.62 -8.31
C ARG A 114 -5.66 -26.18 -7.09
N ALA A 115 -6.93 -25.84 -6.90
CA ALA A 115 -7.75 -26.34 -5.79
C ALA A 115 -8.08 -27.83 -5.93
N VAL A 116 -8.39 -28.29 -7.15
CA VAL A 116 -8.61 -29.72 -7.46
C VAL A 116 -7.34 -30.52 -7.15
N ARG A 117 -6.19 -30.08 -7.68
CA ARG A 117 -4.90 -30.74 -7.43
C ARG A 117 -4.56 -30.80 -5.94
N LYS A 118 -4.70 -29.68 -5.21
CA LYS A 118 -4.49 -29.66 -3.75
C LYS A 118 -5.41 -30.63 -3.01
N ARG A 119 -6.66 -30.79 -3.46
CA ARG A 119 -7.62 -31.74 -2.86
C ARG A 119 -7.22 -33.19 -3.14
N GLU A 120 -6.80 -33.50 -4.36
CA GLU A 120 -6.31 -34.83 -4.75
C GLU A 120 -5.04 -35.21 -3.98
N ASP A 121 -4.06 -34.30 -3.92
CA ASP A 121 -2.82 -34.49 -3.14
C ASP A 121 -3.15 -34.73 -1.66
N LYS A 122 -4.06 -33.93 -1.08
CA LYS A 122 -4.53 -34.10 0.31
C LYS A 122 -5.19 -35.46 0.52
N GLN A 123 -6.02 -35.92 -0.42
CA GLN A 123 -6.67 -37.23 -0.36
C GLN A 123 -5.66 -38.38 -0.46
N ALA A 124 -4.64 -38.25 -1.32
CA ALA A 124 -3.57 -39.23 -1.44
C ALA A 124 -2.77 -39.36 -0.13
N LEU A 125 -2.41 -38.23 0.50
CA LEU A 125 -1.77 -38.20 1.83
C LEU A 125 -2.62 -38.89 2.90
N ILE A 126 -3.93 -38.62 2.93
CA ILE A 126 -4.87 -39.28 3.86
C ILE A 126 -4.92 -40.80 3.61
N ALA A 127 -4.98 -41.22 2.36
CA ALA A 127 -5.01 -42.64 2.00
C ALA A 127 -3.71 -43.34 2.38
N GLU A 128 -2.56 -42.69 2.18
CA GLU A 128 -1.24 -43.20 2.56
C GLU A 128 -1.10 -43.33 4.09
N ALA A 129 -1.53 -42.32 4.87
CA ALA A 129 -1.50 -42.42 6.33
C ALA A 129 -2.41 -43.53 6.86
N LYS A 130 -3.62 -43.67 6.30
CA LYS A 130 -4.52 -44.79 6.62
C LYS A 130 -3.87 -46.14 6.32
N ALA A 131 -3.21 -46.28 5.17
CA ALA A 131 -2.50 -47.51 4.80
C ALA A 131 -1.32 -47.83 5.73
N LYS A 132 -0.65 -46.80 6.28
CA LYS A 132 0.44 -46.92 7.26
C LYS A 132 -0.06 -47.05 8.71
N GLY A 133 -1.37 -47.07 8.96
CA GLY A 133 -1.93 -47.11 10.32
C GLY A 133 -1.70 -45.83 11.14
N VAL A 134 -1.34 -44.73 10.48
CA VAL A 134 -1.16 -43.40 11.10
C VAL A 134 -2.52 -42.69 11.09
N ASP A 135 -2.90 -42.09 12.22
CA ASP A 135 -4.14 -41.31 12.31
C ASP A 135 -4.08 -40.09 11.36
N PRO A 136 -4.98 -39.96 10.37
CA PRO A 136 -5.02 -38.81 9.46
C PRO A 136 -5.17 -37.45 10.16
N SER A 137 -5.63 -37.41 11.41
CA SER A 137 -5.73 -36.17 12.19
C SER A 137 -4.37 -35.53 12.46
N THR A 138 -3.28 -36.31 12.49
CA THR A 138 -1.92 -35.80 12.72
C THR A 138 -1.27 -35.19 11.48
N LEU A 139 -1.79 -35.46 10.28
CA LEU A 139 -1.26 -34.95 9.01
C LEU A 139 -1.55 -33.47 8.78
N PHE A 140 -2.68 -33.00 9.30
CA PHE A 140 -3.18 -31.63 9.08
C PHE A 140 -3.45 -30.96 10.41
N GLN A 141 -2.50 -31.08 11.36
CA GLN A 141 -2.55 -30.26 12.57
C GLN A 141 -2.65 -28.80 12.14
N LYS A 142 -3.80 -28.19 12.43
CA LYS A 142 -4.01 -26.78 12.15
C LYS A 142 -2.93 -26.04 12.93
N PRO A 143 -2.14 -25.15 12.30
CA PRO A 143 -1.18 -24.35 13.04
C PRO A 143 -1.91 -23.67 14.20
N ALA A 144 -1.23 -23.56 15.34
CA ALA A 144 -1.77 -22.87 16.51
C ALA A 144 -2.40 -21.55 16.07
N LYS A 145 -3.58 -21.21 16.61
CA LYS A 145 -4.27 -19.97 16.26
C LYS A 145 -3.28 -18.82 16.51
N PRO A 146 -3.01 -17.96 15.52
CA PRO A 146 -2.08 -16.86 15.71
C PRO A 146 -2.57 -16.02 16.89
N GLU A 147 -1.68 -15.64 17.79
CA GLU A 147 -2.09 -14.79 18.89
C GLU A 147 -2.57 -13.43 18.34
N PRO A 148 -3.51 -12.77 19.04
CA PRO A 148 -4.17 -11.59 18.50
C PRO A 148 -3.18 -10.46 18.25
N ALA A 149 -3.45 -9.68 17.20
CA ALA A 149 -2.68 -8.48 16.90
C ALA A 149 -2.82 -7.48 18.06
N VAL A 150 -1.72 -6.81 18.39
CA VAL A 150 -1.63 -5.81 19.46
C VAL A 150 -1.24 -4.48 18.83
N ARG A 151 -2.04 -3.43 19.04
CA ARG A 151 -1.63 -2.08 18.65
C ARG A 151 -0.57 -1.56 19.62
N VAL A 152 0.44 -0.86 19.14
CA VAL A 152 1.53 -0.29 19.95
C VAL A 152 1.57 1.24 19.82
N PRO A 153 2.09 1.96 20.83
CA PRO A 153 2.22 3.41 20.80
C PRO A 153 3.42 3.84 19.93
N VAL A 154 3.38 3.51 18.65
CA VAL A 154 4.34 3.96 17.63
C VAL A 154 3.55 4.31 16.38
N ALA A 155 3.84 5.47 15.78
CA ALA A 155 3.21 5.87 14.54
C ALA A 155 4.19 5.78 13.36
N LEU A 156 3.72 5.22 12.26
CA LEU A 156 4.42 5.22 10.97
C LEU A 156 3.65 6.16 10.03
N VAL A 157 4.31 7.23 9.58
CA VAL A 157 3.70 8.24 8.71
C VAL A 157 4.37 8.19 7.35
N VAL A 158 3.62 7.90 6.29
CA VAL A 158 4.12 7.98 4.91
C VAL A 158 3.86 9.39 4.38
N ASP A 159 4.92 10.16 4.15
CA ASP A 159 4.84 11.51 3.59
C ASP A 159 4.72 11.46 2.07
N CYS A 160 3.55 11.81 1.52
CA CYS A 160 3.28 11.77 0.08
C CYS A 160 3.46 13.11 -0.63
N ASP A 161 4.07 14.12 -0.02
CA ASP A 161 4.27 15.46 -0.61
C ASP A 161 5.44 15.52 -1.61
N PHE A 162 5.54 14.54 -2.51
CA PHE A 162 6.65 14.36 -3.45
C PHE A 162 6.22 14.23 -4.91
N GLU A 163 4.96 14.55 -5.22
CA GLU A 163 4.38 14.30 -6.54
C GLU A 163 5.20 14.94 -7.69
N GLU A 164 5.71 16.15 -7.49
CA GLU A 164 6.53 16.89 -8.48
C GLU A 164 7.87 16.21 -8.79
N TYR A 165 8.39 15.38 -7.89
CA TYR A 165 9.65 14.67 -8.05
C TYR A 165 9.50 13.29 -8.70
N MET A 166 8.28 12.85 -9.01
CA MET A 166 8.00 11.51 -9.54
C MET A 166 7.35 11.54 -10.93
N LEU A 167 7.80 10.63 -11.79
CA LEU A 167 7.13 10.29 -13.04
C LEU A 167 5.76 9.63 -12.77
N GLU A 168 4.85 9.66 -13.75
CA GLU A 168 3.53 9.04 -13.63
C GLU A 168 3.60 7.56 -13.21
N SER A 169 4.51 6.78 -13.80
CA SER A 169 4.73 5.37 -13.43
C SER A 169 5.26 5.21 -12.00
N GLU A 170 6.06 6.16 -11.53
CA GLU A 170 6.60 6.17 -10.16
C GLU A 170 5.48 6.48 -9.16
N ARG A 171 4.56 7.40 -9.48
CA ARG A 171 3.36 7.70 -8.66
C ARG A 171 2.41 6.50 -8.56
N ILE A 172 2.24 5.75 -9.65
CA ILE A 172 1.49 4.48 -9.66
C ILE A 172 2.15 3.45 -8.73
N SER A 173 3.48 3.35 -8.78
CA SER A 173 4.26 2.48 -7.89
C SER A 173 4.08 2.89 -6.43
N LEU A 174 4.19 4.18 -6.11
CA LEU A 174 3.98 4.70 -4.76
C LEU A 174 2.59 4.33 -4.22
N SER A 175 1.53 4.50 -5.02
CA SER A 175 0.17 4.13 -4.60
C SER A 175 0.06 2.64 -4.26
N SER A 176 0.75 1.79 -5.03
CA SER A 176 0.82 0.34 -4.77
C SER A 176 1.61 0.05 -3.49
N GLN A 177 2.70 0.78 -3.24
CA GLN A 177 3.48 0.67 -2.00
C GLN A 177 2.66 1.10 -0.78
N VAL A 178 1.85 2.17 -0.86
CA VAL A 178 0.93 2.59 0.20
C VAL A 178 -0.08 1.48 0.53
N THR A 179 -0.67 0.84 -0.49
CA THR A 179 -1.54 -0.33 -0.28
C THR A 179 -0.81 -1.47 0.44
N ARG A 180 0.46 -1.74 0.09
CA ARG A 180 1.28 -2.74 0.80
C ARG A 180 1.53 -2.34 2.26
N CYS A 181 1.89 -1.09 2.53
CA CYS A 181 2.06 -0.58 3.90
C CYS A 181 0.81 -0.84 4.77
N TYR A 182 -0.39 -0.60 4.22
CA TYR A 182 -1.64 -0.90 4.90
C TYR A 182 -1.80 -2.41 5.17
N SER A 183 -1.64 -3.24 4.14
CA SER A 183 -1.75 -4.70 4.25
C SER A 183 -0.77 -5.28 5.28
N ASP A 184 0.49 -4.83 5.25
CA ASP A 184 1.54 -5.30 6.16
C ASP A 184 1.23 -4.88 7.60
N ASN A 185 0.84 -3.63 7.84
CA ASN A 185 0.43 -3.17 9.17
C ASN A 185 -0.81 -3.92 9.68
N ARG A 186 -1.78 -4.23 8.80
CA ARG A 186 -3.00 -4.95 9.19
C ARG A 186 -2.71 -6.40 9.60
N ARG A 187 -1.72 -7.03 8.97
CA ARG A 187 -1.29 -8.42 9.21
C ARG A 187 -0.22 -8.56 10.29
N ALA A 188 0.48 -7.48 10.62
CA ALA A 188 1.53 -7.48 11.63
C ALA A 188 1.01 -7.92 13.01
N ARG A 189 1.85 -8.63 13.76
CA ARG A 189 1.52 -8.99 15.13
C ARG A 189 1.46 -7.75 16.02
N TYR A 190 2.38 -6.82 15.84
CA TYR A 190 2.38 -5.52 16.49
C TYR A 190 2.05 -4.44 15.48
N GLN A 191 0.85 -3.86 15.59
CA GLN A 191 0.35 -2.87 14.66
C GLN A 191 0.75 -1.46 15.11
N SER A 192 1.33 -0.70 14.19
CA SER A 192 1.57 0.73 14.39
C SER A 192 0.30 1.55 14.10
N HIS A 193 0.26 2.79 14.59
CA HIS A 193 -0.67 3.78 14.06
C HIS A 193 -0.17 4.22 12.68
N LEU A 194 -0.84 3.79 11.61
CA LEU A 194 -0.42 4.10 10.24
C LEU A 194 -1.12 5.35 9.72
N TYR A 195 -0.34 6.29 9.19
CA TYR A 195 -0.82 7.53 8.58
C TYR A 195 -0.25 7.70 7.18
N ILE A 196 -1.07 8.21 6.27
CA ILE A 196 -0.65 8.69 4.95
C ILE A 196 -0.92 10.20 4.94
N SER A 197 0.14 11.00 4.98
CA SER A 197 0.02 12.47 4.97
C SER A 197 0.11 13.02 3.54
N SER A 198 -0.31 14.26 3.36
CA SER A 198 -0.35 14.92 2.05
C SER A 198 -1.12 14.08 1.01
N TYR A 199 -2.18 13.38 1.45
CA TYR A 199 -3.06 12.58 0.61
C TYR A 199 -3.96 13.48 -0.24
N LYS A 200 -3.41 13.97 -1.34
CA LYS A 200 -4.04 14.91 -2.27
C LYS A 200 -3.57 14.62 -3.69
N GLY A 201 -4.04 15.42 -4.65
CA GLY A 201 -3.56 15.39 -6.04
C GLY A 201 -3.77 14.04 -6.72
N MET A 202 -2.79 13.62 -7.51
CA MET A 202 -2.88 12.44 -8.38
C MET A 202 -2.95 11.13 -7.58
N MET A 203 -2.39 11.10 -6.37
CA MET A 203 -2.51 9.93 -5.50
C MET A 203 -3.98 9.73 -5.09
N LYS A 204 -4.62 10.77 -4.57
CA LYS A 204 -6.02 10.72 -4.14
C LYS A 204 -6.94 10.35 -5.31
N GLU A 205 -6.77 11.00 -6.46
CA GLU A 205 -7.52 10.68 -7.68
C GLU A 205 -7.38 9.21 -8.07
N ARG A 206 -6.16 8.65 -8.02
CA ARG A 206 -5.92 7.23 -8.36
C ARG A 206 -6.64 6.28 -7.39
N PHE A 207 -6.63 6.60 -6.11
CA PHE A 207 -7.29 5.79 -5.09
C PHE A 207 -8.81 5.80 -5.21
N GLU A 208 -9.38 6.94 -5.59
CA GLU A 208 -10.82 7.11 -5.81
C GLU A 208 -11.30 6.51 -7.14
N THR A 209 -10.44 6.52 -8.17
CA THR A 209 -10.77 6.03 -9.51
C THR A 209 -10.26 4.60 -9.75
N THR A 210 -8.97 4.45 -10.05
CA THR A 210 -8.37 3.18 -10.51
C THR A 210 -8.44 2.09 -9.43
N LEU A 211 -8.28 2.47 -8.17
CA LEU A 211 -8.38 1.56 -7.03
C LEU A 211 -9.79 1.51 -6.43
N ALA A 212 -10.78 2.07 -7.15
CA ALA A 212 -12.21 1.94 -6.89
C ALA A 212 -12.61 2.18 -5.42
N ASN A 213 -12.06 3.22 -4.79
CA ASN A 213 -12.38 3.60 -3.41
C ASN A 213 -12.13 2.49 -2.36
N GLN A 214 -11.27 1.50 -2.65
CA GLN A 214 -10.98 0.42 -1.70
C GLN A 214 -10.47 0.95 -0.35
N HIS A 215 -9.70 2.03 -0.37
CA HIS A 215 -9.17 2.69 0.83
C HIS A 215 -10.24 3.20 1.80
N LEU A 216 -11.47 3.47 1.35
CA LEU A 216 -12.58 3.87 2.24
C LEU A 216 -12.99 2.75 3.21
N HIS A 217 -12.64 1.50 2.90
CA HIS A 217 -12.94 0.33 3.74
C HIS A 217 -11.77 -0.06 4.64
N TRP A 218 -10.64 0.66 4.57
CA TRP A 218 -9.46 0.36 5.37
C TRP A 218 -9.71 0.71 6.84
N LYS A 219 -9.21 -0.13 7.76
CA LYS A 219 -9.38 0.04 9.21
C LYS A 219 -8.02 0.25 9.88
N GLY A 220 -7.95 1.20 10.81
CA GLY A 220 -6.72 1.46 11.57
C GLY A 220 -5.62 2.17 10.78
N VAL A 221 -6.00 2.92 9.76
CA VAL A 221 -5.14 3.82 8.98
C VAL A 221 -5.85 5.16 8.79
N LYS A 222 -5.09 6.26 8.75
CA LYS A 222 -5.63 7.59 8.49
C LYS A 222 -4.96 8.21 7.26
N LEU A 223 -5.78 8.61 6.28
CA LEU A 223 -5.34 9.33 5.10
C LEU A 223 -5.68 10.82 5.33
N MET A 224 -4.66 11.67 5.38
CA MET A 224 -4.78 13.08 5.73
C MET A 224 -4.28 13.99 4.62
N GLU A 225 -5.02 15.06 4.33
CA GLU A 225 -4.59 16.06 3.34
C GLU A 225 -3.46 16.98 3.84
N GLY A 226 -3.42 17.21 5.16
CA GLY A 226 -2.38 17.98 5.85
C GLY A 226 -1.00 17.33 5.79
N ASP A 227 0.03 18.09 6.13
CA ASP A 227 1.41 17.63 6.00
C ASP A 227 1.80 16.55 7.03
N TYR A 228 3.02 16.02 6.92
CA TYR A 228 3.49 14.97 7.81
C TYR A 228 3.63 15.40 9.28
N ILE A 229 3.79 16.71 9.56
CA ILE A 229 3.80 17.23 10.94
C ILE A 229 2.39 17.21 11.50
N GLU A 230 1.41 17.67 10.73
CA GLU A 230 0.00 17.61 11.12
C GLU A 230 -0.44 16.17 11.38
N ALA A 231 -0.05 15.23 10.51
CA ALA A 231 -0.30 13.81 10.70
C ALA A 231 0.39 13.25 11.96
N ALA A 232 1.66 13.61 12.20
CA ALA A 232 2.38 13.19 13.38
C ALA A 232 1.79 13.73 14.69
N LYS A 233 1.30 14.98 14.70
CA LYS A 233 0.59 15.58 15.84
C LYS A 233 -0.75 14.90 16.09
N ALA A 234 -1.49 14.56 15.03
CA ALA A 234 -2.72 13.77 15.15
C ALA A 234 -2.44 12.36 15.69
N ALA A 235 -1.33 11.73 15.29
CA ALA A 235 -0.90 10.43 15.81
C ALA A 235 -0.51 10.50 17.28
N GLU A 236 0.21 11.56 17.70
CA GLU A 236 0.55 11.78 19.10
C GLU A 236 -0.69 11.91 19.99
N GLN A 237 -1.72 12.62 19.53
CA GLN A 237 -2.99 12.73 20.25
C GLN A 237 -3.69 11.38 20.39
N GLU A 238 -3.69 10.56 19.34
CA GLU A 238 -4.29 9.21 19.37
C GLU A 238 -3.51 8.27 20.29
N MET A 239 -2.17 8.27 20.22
CA MET A 239 -1.30 7.46 21.07
C MET A 239 -1.43 7.82 22.57
N LYS A 240 -1.79 9.06 22.89
CA LYS A 240 -2.10 9.50 24.26
C LYS A 240 -3.51 9.13 24.73
N GLY A 241 -4.38 8.72 23.80
CA GLY A 241 -5.77 8.36 24.05
C GLY A 241 -5.96 6.91 24.51
N PRO A 242 -7.23 6.49 24.72
CA PRO A 242 -7.57 5.13 25.15
C PRO A 242 -7.18 4.06 24.11
N ASP A 243 -7.15 4.42 22.82
CA ASP A 243 -6.79 3.53 21.71
C ASP A 243 -5.31 3.62 21.32
N GLY A 244 -4.47 4.21 22.18
CA GLY A 244 -3.07 4.51 21.89
C GLY A 244 -2.12 3.31 21.83
N GLY A 245 -2.66 2.11 22.08
CA GLY A 245 -1.91 0.86 22.02
C GLY A 245 -1.22 0.47 23.32
N GLN A 246 -0.76 -0.77 23.36
CA GLN A 246 -0.08 -1.37 24.50
C GLN A 246 1.43 -1.22 24.38
N LEU A 247 2.08 -0.82 25.47
CA LEU A 247 3.53 -0.76 25.56
C LEU A 247 4.14 -2.17 25.69
N ILE A 248 4.74 -2.65 24.61
CA ILE A 248 5.39 -3.96 24.53
C ILE A 248 6.83 -3.93 25.04
N ASP A 249 7.40 -5.09 25.37
CA ASP A 249 8.70 -5.20 26.04
C ASP A 249 9.86 -4.58 25.24
N VAL A 250 9.85 -4.69 23.91
CA VAL A 250 10.90 -4.11 23.05
C VAL A 250 10.88 -2.57 23.01
N LEU A 251 9.75 -1.95 23.37
CA LEU A 251 9.59 -0.48 23.43
C LEU A 251 9.82 0.10 24.83
N LYS A 252 9.94 -0.74 25.86
CA LYS A 252 10.20 -0.26 27.22
C LYS A 252 11.61 0.35 27.30
N PRO A 253 11.78 1.45 28.05
CA PRO A 253 13.12 1.98 28.32
C PRO A 253 14.01 0.89 28.93
N ARG A 254 15.26 0.82 28.46
CA ARG A 254 16.29 -0.07 29.01
C ARG A 254 17.31 0.78 29.78
N GLU A 255 17.49 0.50 31.07
CA GLU A 255 18.52 1.15 31.86
C GLU A 255 19.91 0.85 31.28
N GLY A 256 20.74 1.90 31.13
CA GLY A 256 22.09 1.77 30.57
C GLY A 256 22.16 1.47 29.08
N ALA A 257 21.03 1.42 28.36
CA ALA A 257 21.04 1.25 26.91
C ALA A 257 21.56 2.51 26.19
N LYS A 258 22.10 2.30 24.99
CA LYS A 258 22.47 3.38 24.06
C LYS A 258 21.27 4.32 23.83
N PRO A 259 21.47 5.58 23.44
CA PRO A 259 20.37 6.43 22.95
C PRO A 259 19.63 5.77 21.77
N ALA A 260 18.33 6.04 21.62
CA ALA A 260 17.54 5.43 20.53
C ALA A 260 18.02 5.89 19.15
N LEU A 261 18.51 7.13 19.06
CA LEU A 261 19.20 7.69 17.92
C LEU A 261 20.60 8.07 18.39
N PHE A 262 21.63 7.64 17.68
CA PHE A 262 23.00 8.01 17.99
C PHE A 262 23.74 8.43 16.72
N ARG A 263 24.64 9.40 16.84
CA ARG A 263 25.52 9.78 15.73
C ARG A 263 26.60 8.73 15.57
N ASP A 264 26.76 8.21 14.36
CA ASP A 264 27.85 7.27 14.07
C ASP A 264 29.17 8.04 13.90
N GLU A 265 30.06 7.94 14.88
CA GLU A 265 31.37 8.61 14.85
C GLU A 265 32.29 8.07 13.74
N ALA A 266 32.03 6.86 13.23
CA ALA A 266 32.81 6.21 12.20
C ALA A 266 32.36 6.57 10.76
N ASP A 267 31.20 7.21 10.60
CA ASP A 267 30.70 7.61 9.29
C ASP A 267 31.39 8.90 8.83
N ALA A 268 32.37 8.75 7.94
CA ALA A 268 33.21 9.83 7.39
C ALA A 268 32.47 10.79 6.43
N THR A 269 31.14 10.75 6.39
CA THR A 269 30.33 11.63 5.55
C THR A 269 30.54 13.10 5.98
N PRO A 270 31.14 13.96 5.15
CA PRO A 270 31.39 15.37 5.50
C PRO A 270 30.07 16.06 5.81
N GLN A 271 30.00 16.77 6.93
CA GLN A 271 28.83 17.59 7.26
C GLN A 271 29.21 19.05 7.41
N ALA A 272 28.46 19.91 6.72
CA ALA A 272 28.64 21.34 6.72
C ALA A 272 28.07 22.02 7.99
N GLU A 273 27.05 21.45 8.65
CA GLU A 273 26.33 22.12 9.75
C GLU A 273 25.74 21.13 10.78
N ALA A 274 25.73 21.53 12.07
CA ALA A 274 25.11 20.79 13.18
C ALA A 274 23.59 20.59 12.94
N GLU A 275 23.03 19.45 13.36
CA GLU A 275 21.57 19.27 13.28
C GLU A 275 20.87 20.26 14.21
N PRO A 276 19.78 20.92 13.77
CA PRO A 276 19.03 21.81 14.61
C PRO A 276 18.40 21.04 15.78
N GLU A 277 18.49 21.58 16.99
CA GLU A 277 17.73 21.08 18.14
C GLU A 277 16.23 21.21 17.83
N PRO A 278 15.47 20.11 17.90
CA PRO A 278 14.04 20.15 17.58
C PRO A 278 13.28 20.99 18.61
N ALA A 279 12.30 21.74 18.13
CA ALA A 279 11.33 22.41 19.02
C ALA A 279 10.64 21.39 19.94
N GLU A 280 10.27 21.81 21.15
CA GLU A 280 9.63 20.93 22.16
C GLU A 280 8.44 20.14 21.60
N ASP A 281 7.63 20.77 20.74
CA ASP A 281 6.45 20.17 20.13
C ASP A 281 6.74 19.25 18.94
N LEU A 282 8.01 19.13 18.53
CA LEU A 282 8.47 18.27 17.43
C LEU A 282 9.41 17.14 17.90
N LYS A 283 9.70 17.08 19.21
CA LYS A 283 10.61 16.08 19.79
C LYS A 283 10.15 14.64 19.54
N SER A 284 8.85 14.39 19.51
CA SER A 284 8.24 13.07 19.25
C SER A 284 8.23 12.69 17.77
N ILE A 285 8.87 13.47 16.88
CA ILE A 285 8.90 13.23 15.44
C ILE A 285 10.32 12.91 14.99
N VAL A 286 10.48 11.83 14.21
CA VAL A 286 11.75 11.42 13.61
C VAL A 286 11.54 11.18 12.12
N TYR A 287 12.27 11.90 11.27
CA TYR A 287 12.23 11.68 9.82
C TYR A 287 13.30 10.66 9.41
N LEU A 288 12.88 9.54 8.82
CA LEU A 288 13.78 8.50 8.32
C LEU A 288 14.36 8.87 6.96
N SER A 289 15.68 8.97 6.85
CA SER A 289 16.40 9.28 5.61
C SER A 289 17.79 8.64 5.61
N ALA A 290 18.20 8.05 4.49
CA ALA A 290 19.47 7.34 4.36
C ALA A 290 20.71 8.24 4.55
N GLU A 291 20.57 9.53 4.28
CA GLU A 291 21.61 10.57 4.41
C GLU A 291 21.75 11.13 5.83
N SER A 292 20.91 10.69 6.78
CA SER A 292 21.03 11.15 8.16
C SER A 292 22.37 10.75 8.78
N PRO A 293 23.01 11.64 9.56
CA PRO A 293 24.19 11.27 10.36
C PRO A 293 23.85 10.35 11.54
N ASN A 294 22.59 10.34 11.97
CA ASN A 294 22.17 9.56 13.13
C ASN A 294 21.66 8.20 12.68
N THR A 295 22.06 7.16 13.39
CA THR A 295 21.58 5.80 13.21
C THR A 295 20.49 5.50 14.22
N LEU A 296 19.42 4.85 13.77
CA LEU A 296 18.31 4.40 14.61
C LEU A 296 18.65 3.05 15.27
N ASP A 297 18.86 3.05 16.58
CA ASP A 297 19.16 1.87 17.40
C ASP A 297 17.89 1.11 17.80
N ARG A 298 16.83 1.85 18.14
CA ARG A 298 15.54 1.28 18.55
C ARG A 298 14.38 2.22 18.27
N LEU A 299 13.17 1.68 18.30
CA LEU A 299 11.95 2.49 18.29
C LEU A 299 11.61 3.00 19.71
N GLU A 300 11.17 4.25 19.76
CA GLU A 300 10.72 4.94 20.97
C GLU A 300 9.19 4.89 21.03
N PRO A 301 8.59 4.66 22.21
CA PRO A 301 7.15 4.77 22.36
C PRO A 301 6.69 6.23 22.22
N ASN A 302 5.42 6.42 21.87
CA ASN A 302 4.79 7.72 21.60
C ASN A 302 5.55 8.58 20.59
N THR A 303 6.20 7.94 19.61
CA THR A 303 7.02 8.61 18.59
C THR A 303 6.49 8.30 17.20
N SER A 304 6.49 9.33 16.36
CA SER A 304 6.08 9.27 14.95
C SER A 304 7.32 9.20 14.06
N TYR A 305 7.45 8.11 13.31
CA TYR A 305 8.51 7.89 12.33
C TYR A 305 8.00 8.22 10.93
N ILE A 306 8.55 9.28 10.33
CA ILE A 306 8.18 9.76 9.00
C ILE A 306 9.01 9.02 7.95
N ILE A 307 8.34 8.51 6.92
CA ILE A 307 8.91 7.76 5.81
C ILE A 307 8.56 8.50 4.53
N GLY A 308 9.58 8.90 3.75
CA GLY A 308 9.34 9.52 2.45
C GLY A 308 8.58 8.60 1.51
N GLY A 309 7.37 8.98 1.13
CA GLY A 309 6.60 8.39 0.04
C GLY A 309 7.15 8.87 -1.30
N LEU A 310 8.38 8.44 -1.63
CA LEU A 310 9.11 8.86 -2.82
C LEU A 310 9.64 7.64 -3.57
N VAL A 311 9.28 7.54 -4.85
CA VAL A 311 9.81 6.51 -5.77
C VAL A 311 10.59 7.21 -6.87
N ASP A 312 11.90 7.36 -6.67
CA ASP A 312 12.75 8.15 -7.58
C ASP A 312 14.04 7.42 -7.98
N ARG A 313 14.22 6.18 -7.49
CA ARG A 313 15.45 5.39 -7.60
C ARG A 313 16.68 6.11 -7.01
N ASN A 314 16.47 6.93 -5.97
CA ASN A 314 17.46 7.81 -5.34
C ASN A 314 18.11 8.82 -6.31
N ARG A 315 17.30 9.41 -7.19
CA ARG A 315 17.65 10.53 -8.06
C ARG A 315 17.76 11.82 -7.25
N GLU A 316 16.84 12.03 -6.32
CA GLU A 316 16.72 13.20 -5.44
C GLU A 316 17.45 12.98 -4.11
N LYS A 317 18.77 12.81 -4.19
CA LYS A 317 19.61 12.51 -3.03
C LYS A 317 19.45 13.53 -1.91
N GLY A 318 19.16 13.06 -0.70
CA GLY A 318 19.03 13.88 0.49
C GLY A 318 17.81 14.81 0.53
N LEU A 319 16.84 14.67 -0.39
CA LEU A 319 15.64 15.51 -0.42
C LEU A 319 14.86 15.45 0.91
N CYS A 320 14.57 14.23 1.38
CA CYS A 320 13.90 14.00 2.66
C CYS A 320 14.69 14.61 3.84
N HIS A 321 15.99 14.36 3.90
CA HIS A 321 16.87 14.91 4.94
C HIS A 321 16.86 16.44 4.97
N ARG A 322 16.99 17.10 3.81
CA ARG A 322 16.94 18.58 3.71
C ARG A 322 15.60 19.13 4.20
N ARG A 323 14.48 18.59 3.71
CA ARG A 323 13.13 19.04 4.12
C ARG A 323 12.91 18.90 5.62
N ALA A 324 13.37 17.80 6.22
CA ALA A 324 13.28 17.60 7.67
C ALA A 324 14.12 18.62 8.46
N ARG A 325 15.36 18.89 8.01
CA ARG A 325 16.25 19.87 8.66
C ARG A 325 15.74 21.29 8.58
N GLU A 326 15.18 21.70 7.44
CA GLU A 326 14.56 23.02 7.28
C GLU A 326 13.42 23.25 8.28
N LYS A 327 12.72 22.18 8.68
CA LYS A 327 11.66 22.22 9.71
C LYS A 327 12.16 21.96 11.13
N GLY A 328 13.47 21.76 11.34
CA GLY A 328 14.03 21.49 12.66
C GLY A 328 13.65 20.12 13.24
N ILE A 329 13.45 19.11 12.39
CA ILE A 329 13.03 17.77 12.83
C ILE A 329 14.22 16.83 12.93
N ARG A 330 14.25 15.99 13.98
CA ARG A 330 15.27 14.94 14.16
C ARG A 330 15.27 14.01 12.97
N THR A 331 16.43 13.67 12.46
CA THR A 331 16.55 12.68 11.37
C THR A 331 17.28 11.43 11.84
N ALA A 332 16.98 10.28 11.24
CA ALA A 332 17.73 9.05 11.45
C ALA A 332 17.78 8.19 10.18
N LYS A 333 18.84 7.41 10.00
CA LYS A 333 18.93 6.32 9.02
C LYS A 333 18.73 4.98 9.72
N LEU A 334 18.22 4.00 8.98
CA LEU A 334 18.20 2.61 9.45
C LEU A 334 19.63 2.05 9.53
N PRO A 335 19.95 1.16 10.50
CA PRO A 335 21.29 0.63 10.72
C PRO A 335 21.71 -0.44 9.68
N ILE A 336 21.31 -0.28 8.42
CA ILE A 336 21.49 -1.26 7.34
C ILE A 336 22.96 -1.69 7.19
N GLY A 337 23.89 -0.73 7.26
CA GLY A 337 25.31 -0.99 7.04
C GLY A 337 26.00 -1.81 8.14
N GLU A 338 25.40 -1.91 9.33
CA GLU A 338 25.91 -2.73 10.42
C GLU A 338 25.58 -4.21 10.20
N TYR A 339 24.39 -4.50 9.67
CA TYR A 339 23.84 -5.84 9.61
C TYR A 339 23.96 -6.49 8.23
N LEU A 340 24.03 -5.72 7.14
CA LEU A 340 23.98 -6.26 5.77
C LEU A 340 25.22 -5.89 4.95
N GLU A 341 25.88 -6.91 4.39
CA GLU A 341 26.84 -6.73 3.29
C GLU A 341 26.09 -6.66 1.96
N MET A 342 25.55 -5.49 1.62
CA MET A 342 24.86 -5.32 0.34
C MET A 342 25.82 -4.95 -0.78
N ALA A 343 25.71 -5.64 -1.92
CA ALA A 343 26.32 -5.21 -3.18
C ALA A 343 25.58 -3.99 -3.80
N SER A 344 24.36 -3.70 -3.34
CA SER A 344 23.48 -2.66 -3.87
C SER A 344 23.35 -1.42 -2.96
N ARG A 345 22.64 -0.40 -3.46
CA ARG A 345 22.37 0.87 -2.75
C ARG A 345 21.68 0.64 -1.40
N ARG A 346 21.99 1.49 -0.41
CA ARG A 346 21.40 1.48 0.95
C ARG A 346 20.01 2.15 1.05
N VAL A 347 19.40 2.49 -0.08
CA VAL A 347 18.09 3.15 -0.14
C VAL A 347 17.02 2.11 -0.43
N LEU A 348 16.03 2.02 0.46
CA LEU A 348 14.94 1.04 0.41
C LEU A 348 13.65 1.69 -0.11
N ALA A 349 12.74 0.87 -0.63
CA ALA A 349 11.40 1.30 -1.01
C ALA A 349 10.56 1.64 0.24
N THR A 350 9.56 2.52 0.08
CA THR A 350 8.69 3.00 1.18
C THR A 350 8.04 1.84 1.92
N ASN A 351 7.49 0.84 1.19
CA ASN A 351 6.86 -0.33 1.80
C ASN A 351 7.85 -1.20 2.59
N HIS A 352 9.08 -1.39 2.09
CA HIS A 352 10.08 -2.17 2.81
C HIS A 352 10.48 -1.48 4.12
N VAL A 353 10.56 -0.15 4.16
CA VAL A 353 10.84 0.58 5.41
C VAL A 353 9.71 0.34 6.42
N VAL A 354 8.45 0.45 6.01
CA VAL A 354 7.30 0.15 6.89
C VAL A 354 7.36 -1.30 7.39
N GLU A 355 7.55 -2.26 6.49
CA GLU A 355 7.62 -3.68 6.83
C GLU A 355 8.77 -3.99 7.79
N ILE A 356 9.97 -3.44 7.57
CA ILE A 356 11.13 -3.59 8.47
C ILE A 356 10.80 -3.06 9.86
N MET A 357 10.15 -1.90 9.96
CA MET A 357 9.77 -1.30 11.24
C MET A 357 8.78 -2.19 12.00
N LEU A 358 7.81 -2.77 11.29
CA LEU A 358 6.85 -3.74 11.86
C LEU A 358 7.57 -5.02 12.32
N LYS A 359 8.51 -5.54 11.53
CA LYS A 359 9.33 -6.71 11.89
C LYS A 359 10.26 -6.45 13.06
N TRP A 360 10.77 -5.22 13.18
CA TRP A 360 11.54 -4.84 14.36
C TRP A 360 10.67 -4.82 15.62
N LEU A 361 9.41 -4.37 15.55
CA LEU A 361 8.48 -4.45 16.69
C LEU A 361 8.23 -5.91 17.13
N GLU A 362 8.25 -6.87 16.19
CA GLU A 362 8.11 -8.30 16.49
C GLU A 362 9.36 -8.91 17.11
N THR A 363 10.54 -8.53 16.63
CA THR A 363 11.80 -9.24 16.91
C THR A 363 12.72 -8.51 17.89
N GLY A 364 12.62 -7.18 17.98
CA GLY A 364 13.56 -6.31 18.68
C GLY A 364 14.98 -6.33 18.09
N ASP A 365 15.14 -6.80 16.85
CA ASP A 365 16.44 -7.11 16.22
C ASP A 365 16.43 -6.65 14.75
N TRP A 366 17.26 -5.66 14.42
CA TRP A 366 17.35 -5.13 13.06
C TRP A 366 17.85 -6.15 12.05
N GLY A 367 18.82 -7.00 12.42
CA GLY A 367 19.35 -8.04 11.54
C GLY A 367 18.27 -9.03 11.10
N LYS A 368 17.44 -9.49 12.05
CA LYS A 368 16.29 -10.36 11.74
C LYS A 368 15.25 -9.64 10.88
N ALA A 369 14.87 -8.42 11.25
CA ALA A 369 13.91 -7.64 10.49
C ALA A 369 14.36 -7.42 9.05
N PHE A 370 15.63 -7.10 8.84
CA PHE A 370 16.21 -6.96 7.51
C PHE A 370 16.21 -8.26 6.70
N LEU A 371 16.56 -9.39 7.32
CA LEU A 371 16.60 -10.69 6.63
C LEU A 371 15.21 -11.19 6.23
N GLU A 372 14.18 -10.87 7.01
CA GLU A 372 12.80 -11.24 6.69
C GLU A 372 12.25 -10.43 5.51
N VAL A 373 12.60 -9.14 5.43
CA VAL A 373 12.01 -8.21 4.44
C VAL A 373 12.83 -8.10 3.16
N ILE A 374 14.16 -8.04 3.26
CA ILE A 374 15.02 -7.81 2.10
C ILE A 374 15.27 -9.15 1.40
N PRO A 375 14.80 -9.35 0.15
CA PRO A 375 14.96 -10.60 -0.55
C PRO A 375 16.43 -11.01 -0.65
N LYS A 376 16.75 -12.29 -0.47
CA LYS A 376 18.13 -12.84 -0.50
C LYS A 376 18.93 -12.40 -1.74
N ARG A 377 18.27 -12.17 -2.88
CA ARG A 377 18.87 -11.67 -4.13
C ARG A 377 19.45 -10.25 -4.07
N LYS A 378 19.08 -9.44 -3.07
CA LYS A 378 19.65 -8.10 -2.81
C LYS A 378 20.84 -8.13 -1.82
N GLY A 379 21.36 -9.31 -1.49
CA GLY A 379 22.57 -9.45 -0.67
C GLY A 379 22.29 -9.53 0.84
N GLY A 380 21.19 -10.19 1.23
CA GLY A 380 20.85 -10.43 2.64
C GLY A 380 21.78 -11.43 3.36
N LYS A 381 23.08 -11.19 3.38
CA LYS A 381 24.02 -11.91 4.26
C LYS A 381 24.33 -11.04 5.47
N LEU A 382 24.15 -11.62 6.66
CA LEU A 382 24.58 -10.99 7.90
C LEU A 382 26.10 -10.85 7.89
N ARG A 383 26.57 -9.67 8.26
CA ARG A 383 28.00 -9.40 8.42
C ARG A 383 28.57 -10.26 9.56
N GLY A 384 29.45 -11.21 9.24
CA GLY A 384 30.13 -12.08 10.22
C GLY A 384 29.90 -13.60 10.10
N SER A 385 29.07 -14.09 9.17
CA SER A 385 29.03 -15.53 8.85
C SER A 385 29.99 -15.86 7.70
N ALA A 386 31.13 -16.46 8.02
CA ALA A 386 32.07 -16.99 7.04
C ALA A 386 31.45 -18.22 6.34
N GLU A 387 31.11 -18.10 5.06
CA GLU A 387 31.10 -19.21 4.10
C GLU A 387 31.12 -18.68 2.64
N GLU A 388 31.97 -19.33 1.85
CA GLU A 388 32.56 -18.95 0.57
C GLU A 388 31.60 -18.94 -0.64
N GLY A 389 31.90 -18.05 -1.60
CA GLY A 389 31.87 -18.31 -3.05
C GLY A 389 30.53 -18.30 -3.81
N ASP A 390 30.25 -17.22 -4.54
CA ASP A 390 30.50 -17.11 -6.00
C ASP A 390 29.74 -15.89 -6.57
N THR A 391 30.43 -15.09 -7.38
CA THR A 391 29.94 -13.85 -7.98
C THR A 391 29.81 -14.03 -9.48
N THR A 392 28.62 -13.85 -10.04
CA THR A 392 28.47 -13.33 -11.41
C THR A 392 27.34 -12.30 -11.46
N GLY A 393 27.71 -11.06 -11.78
CA GLY A 393 26.81 -9.94 -11.93
C GLY A 393 26.10 -9.94 -13.27
N ALA A 394 24.82 -9.58 -13.25
CA ALA A 394 24.08 -9.05 -14.38
C ALA A 394 23.10 -8.00 -13.86
N ASP A 395 23.33 -6.74 -14.25
CA ASP A 395 22.41 -5.63 -14.05
C ASP A 395 21.08 -5.93 -14.76
N LEU A 396 20.00 -6.10 -13.99
CA LEU A 396 18.65 -6.23 -14.53
C LEU A 396 17.66 -5.32 -13.78
N ASP A 397 17.03 -4.49 -14.61
CA ASP A 397 15.97 -3.52 -14.37
C ASP A 397 14.89 -4.02 -13.38
N ASP A 398 14.80 -3.39 -12.21
CA ASP A 398 13.87 -3.67 -11.10
C ASP A 398 12.42 -3.22 -11.42
N ASN A 399 12.00 -3.37 -12.68
CA ASN A 399 10.67 -3.02 -13.18
C ASN A 399 9.90 -4.23 -13.74
N LYS A 400 10.39 -5.45 -13.48
CA LYS A 400 9.51 -6.61 -13.58
C LYS A 400 8.64 -6.59 -12.32
N LEU A 401 7.44 -6.04 -12.49
CA LEU A 401 6.27 -6.45 -11.72
C LEU A 401 6.35 -7.98 -11.63
N ASP A 402 6.81 -8.48 -10.49
CA ASP A 402 6.43 -9.80 -10.04
C ASP A 402 4.91 -9.70 -9.90
N ASP A 403 4.22 -10.04 -10.99
CA ASP A 403 2.85 -10.54 -11.04
C ASP A 403 2.87 -11.91 -10.31
N GLU A 404 3.43 -11.92 -9.10
CA GLU A 404 2.99 -12.83 -8.06
C GLU A 404 1.53 -12.47 -7.90
N GLU A 405 0.69 -13.31 -8.51
CA GLU A 405 -0.68 -13.53 -8.12
C GLU A 405 -0.70 -13.70 -6.60
N ASP A 406 -0.68 -12.58 -5.86
CA ASP A 406 -1.27 -12.52 -4.54
C ASP A 406 -2.72 -12.93 -4.80
N ASP A 407 -3.00 -14.19 -4.45
CA ASP A 407 -4.34 -14.67 -4.21
C ASP A 407 -4.90 -13.75 -3.12
N ASP A 408 -5.58 -12.67 -3.55
CA ASP A 408 -6.61 -11.97 -2.79
C ASP A 408 -7.71 -13.00 -2.49
N GLU A 409 -7.41 -13.86 -1.53
CA GLU A 409 -8.29 -14.81 -0.88
C GLU A 409 -8.64 -14.18 0.47
N HIS A 410 -9.27 -13.00 0.49
CA HIS A 410 -10.06 -12.48 1.62
C HIS A 410 -10.76 -11.19 1.19
N GLY A 411 -11.97 -11.31 0.65
CA GLY A 411 -12.74 -10.13 0.24
C GLY A 411 -14.16 -10.40 -0.25
N GLU A 412 -14.80 -11.49 0.17
CA GLU A 412 -16.27 -11.62 0.10
C GLU A 412 -16.74 -12.34 1.38
N GLU A 413 -16.84 -11.58 2.47
CA GLU A 413 -17.64 -11.98 3.63
C GLU A 413 -19.10 -11.59 3.36
N ASP A 414 -19.90 -12.63 3.10
CA ASP A 414 -21.30 -12.85 3.46
C ASP A 414 -22.06 -11.60 4.01
N GLN A 415 -22.81 -10.94 3.13
CA GLN A 415 -23.93 -10.11 3.57
C GLN A 415 -25.11 -11.03 3.89
N THR A 416 -25.16 -11.52 5.13
CA THR A 416 -26.39 -12.03 5.72
C THR A 416 -27.35 -10.86 5.96
N THR A 417 -28.40 -10.74 5.16
CA THR A 417 -29.55 -9.89 5.50
C THR A 417 -30.39 -10.61 6.55
N THR A 418 -30.36 -10.09 7.77
CA THR A 418 -31.27 -10.44 8.86
C THR A 418 -32.42 -9.43 8.94
N GLU A 419 -33.63 -9.86 8.58
CA GLU A 419 -34.95 -9.31 9.00
C GLU A 419 -35.92 -10.52 8.86
N ASP A 420 -36.77 -10.96 9.78
CA ASP A 420 -37.28 -10.43 11.04
C ASP A 420 -37.64 -11.60 11.97
N LYS A 421 -37.31 -11.46 13.27
CA LYS A 421 -37.91 -12.26 14.34
C LYS A 421 -39.02 -11.44 14.99
N LEU A 422 -40.27 -11.74 14.64
CA LEU A 422 -41.40 -11.51 15.52
C LEU A 422 -41.61 -12.77 16.36
N GLY A 423 -41.50 -12.61 17.67
CA GLY A 423 -41.58 -13.69 18.64
C GLY A 423 -43.00 -14.20 18.84
N ASN A 424 -43.09 -15.49 19.18
CA ASN A 424 -44.12 -15.97 20.10
C ASN A 424 -43.60 -17.20 20.84
N ASN A 425 -43.53 -17.11 22.17
CA ASN A 425 -43.29 -18.23 23.06
C ASN A 425 -44.64 -18.78 23.51
N GLY A 426 -44.84 -20.10 23.46
CA GLY A 426 -46.03 -20.72 24.07
C GLY A 426 -46.11 -22.23 23.93
N ALA A 427 -45.41 -22.93 24.83
CA ALA A 427 -45.69 -24.25 25.44
C ALA A 427 -45.89 -25.53 24.56
N PRO A 428 -45.48 -26.72 25.07
CA PRO A 428 -45.59 -27.99 24.35
C PRO A 428 -46.92 -28.69 24.67
N GLU A 429 -47.53 -29.33 23.67
CA GLU A 429 -48.62 -30.27 23.89
C GLU A 429 -48.32 -31.61 23.20
N SER A 430 -48.65 -32.65 23.96
CA SER A 430 -48.36 -34.07 23.81
C SER A 430 -49.30 -34.79 22.84
N ASP A 431 -48.82 -35.94 22.34
CA ASP A 431 -49.54 -37.16 21.95
C ASP A 431 -50.81 -37.04 21.10
N GLU A 432 -50.78 -37.64 19.91
CA GLU A 432 -51.59 -38.84 19.66
C GLU A 432 -51.14 -39.52 18.36
N MET A 433 -50.59 -40.73 18.52
CA MET A 433 -50.21 -41.65 17.45
C MET A 433 -51.38 -42.61 17.24
N GLN A 434 -52.17 -42.40 16.19
CA GLN A 434 -53.33 -43.24 15.90
C GLN A 434 -52.91 -44.46 15.08
N VAL A 435 -53.12 -45.64 15.68
CA VAL A 435 -52.81 -46.96 15.16
C VAL A 435 -54.05 -47.51 14.44
N ASP A 436 -53.92 -47.80 13.15
CA ASP A 436 -54.91 -48.55 12.37
C ASP A 436 -54.84 -50.05 12.72
N THR A 437 -55.93 -50.62 13.26
CA THR A 437 -56.19 -52.08 13.16
C THR A 437 -57.69 -52.41 13.08
N ASP A 438 -57.99 -53.13 12.00
CA ASP A 438 -58.97 -54.21 11.80
C ASP A 438 -60.46 -54.05 12.14
N THR A 439 -61.25 -54.11 11.05
CA THR A 439 -62.68 -54.43 11.02
C THR A 439 -62.86 -55.93 10.80
N ALA A 440 -63.45 -56.63 11.78
CA ALA A 440 -64.05 -57.95 11.58
C ALA A 440 -65.45 -57.95 12.20
N ALA A 441 -66.47 -57.97 11.34
CA ALA A 441 -67.87 -58.06 11.71
C ALA A 441 -68.26 -59.52 11.97
N ASN A 442 -68.95 -59.77 13.08
CA ASN A 442 -69.73 -60.99 13.28
C ASN A 442 -71.08 -60.63 13.91
N ALA A 443 -72.16 -61.07 13.26
CA ALA A 443 -73.55 -60.86 13.66
C ALA A 443 -73.90 -61.66 14.94
N PRO A 444 -75.04 -61.36 15.58
CA PRO A 444 -76.16 -62.31 15.42
C PRO A 444 -77.59 -61.70 15.41
N VAL A 445 -78.39 -62.29 14.52
CA VAL A 445 -79.72 -62.93 14.75
C VAL A 445 -80.91 -62.07 15.23
N SER A 446 -81.95 -62.11 14.37
CA SER A 446 -83.35 -61.71 14.58
C SER A 446 -84.10 -62.56 15.61
N ALA A 447 -85.03 -61.93 16.33
CA ALA A 447 -86.33 -62.52 16.69
C ALA A 447 -87.30 -61.41 17.17
N THR A 448 -88.19 -60.94 16.28
CA THR A 448 -89.68 -60.98 16.33
C THR A 448 -90.24 -60.05 15.27
#